data_AF-A0A7K4ECJ3-F1
#
_entry.id   AF-A0A7K4ECJ3-F1
#
_cell.length_a   1.000
_cell.length_b   1.000
_cell.length_c   1.000
_cell.angle_alpha   90.00
_cell.angle_beta   90.00
_cell.angle_gamma   90.00
#
_symmetry.space_group_name_H-M   'P 1'
#
loop_
_entity.id
_entity.type
_entity.pdbx_description
1 polymer ?
#
loop_
_entity_poly.entity_id
_entity_poly.type
_entity_poly.pdbx_seq_one_letter_code
_entity_poly.pdbx_strand_id
1 'polypeptide(L)'
;MARPRRRPPPWLRCNQTLGIYDGVIAGAGLGIVEKRTAKLTPTLELVLDMPGLTREVWLCAHRSLRESARIKAVRDFLVEAWPH
;
A
#
# COMPACT_ATOMS: atom_id res chain seq x y z
N MET A 1 3.30 -38.61 -10.00
CA MET A 1 3.24 -37.13 -10.16
C MET A 1 2.15 -36.58 -9.26
N ALA A 2 2.49 -35.79 -8.24
CA ALA A 2 1.50 -35.20 -7.33
C ALA A 2 0.87 -33.95 -7.97
N ARG A 3 -0.46 -33.91 -8.03
CA ARG A 3 -1.22 -32.75 -8.54
C ARG A 3 -1.00 -31.57 -7.58
N PRO A 4 -0.68 -30.36 -8.06
CA PRO A 4 -0.48 -29.21 -7.16
C PRO A 4 -1.77 -28.97 -6.36
N ARG A 5 -1.64 -28.85 -5.02
CA ARG A 5 -2.79 -28.53 -4.15
C ARG A 5 -3.35 -27.17 -4.59
N ARG A 6 -4.56 -27.16 -5.14
CA ARG A 6 -5.29 -25.91 -5.38
C ARG A 6 -5.50 -25.24 -4.02
N ARG A 7 -4.99 -24.01 -3.87
CA ARG A 7 -5.32 -23.17 -2.71
C ARG A 7 -6.83 -22.88 -2.75
N PRO A 8 -7.52 -22.89 -1.61
CA PRO A 8 -8.91 -22.45 -1.57
C PRO A 8 -8.99 -20.99 -2.06
N PRO A 9 -10.11 -20.60 -2.69
CA PRO A 9 -10.32 -19.20 -3.04
C PRO A 9 -10.27 -18.35 -1.76
N PRO A 10 -9.69 -17.14 -1.82
CA PRO A 10 -9.68 -16.25 -0.66
C PRO A 10 -11.12 -15.88 -0.30
N TRP A 11 -11.40 -15.74 1.00
CA TRP A 11 -12.71 -15.31 1.50
C TRP A 11 -13.09 -13.90 1.01
N LEU A 12 -12.10 -13.02 0.85
CA LEU A 12 -12.26 -11.67 0.30
C LEU A 12 -11.22 -11.40 -0.78
N ARG A 13 -11.69 -10.84 -1.90
CA ARG A 13 -10.84 -10.28 -2.96
C ARG A 13 -11.39 -8.92 -3.36
N CYS A 14 -10.58 -7.88 -3.21
CA CYS A 14 -10.90 -6.52 -3.62
C CYS A 14 -9.71 -5.86 -4.32
N ASN A 15 -9.95 -4.69 -4.90
CA ASN A 15 -8.97 -3.90 -5.66
C ASN A 15 -8.29 -2.80 -4.82
N GLN A 16 -8.65 -2.67 -3.53
CA GLN A 16 -8.17 -1.62 -2.64
C GLN A 16 -7.59 -2.23 -1.36
N THR A 17 -6.43 -1.75 -0.93
CA THR A 17 -5.73 -2.23 0.28
C THR A 17 -6.54 -1.98 1.54
N LEU A 18 -7.29 -0.88 1.62
CA LEU A 18 -8.16 -0.59 2.77
C LEU A 18 -9.25 -1.64 2.98
N GLY A 19 -9.85 -2.17 1.90
CA GLY A 19 -10.85 -3.25 2.04
C GLY A 19 -10.26 -4.54 2.59
N ILE A 20 -8.99 -4.84 2.26
CA ILE A 20 -8.27 -5.98 2.85
C ILE A 20 -8.06 -5.72 4.35
N TYR A 21 -7.58 -4.52 4.71
CA TYR A 21 -7.39 -4.11 6.10
C TYR A 21 -8.68 -4.23 6.92
N ASP A 22 -9.80 -3.68 6.44
CA ASP A 22 -11.09 -3.76 7.13
C ASP A 22 -11.55 -5.21 7.32
N GLY A 23 -11.34 -6.07 6.32
CA GLY A 23 -11.66 -7.50 6.43
C GLY A 23 -10.83 -8.21 7.50
N VAL A 24 -9.53 -7.91 7.60
CA VAL A 24 -8.65 -8.50 8.63
C VAL A 24 -9.07 -8.01 10.01
N ILE A 25 -9.34 -6.71 10.18
CA ILE A 25 -9.78 -6.14 11.47
C ILE A 25 -11.14 -6.71 11.91
N ALA A 26 -12.04 -6.99 10.96
CA ALA A 26 -13.32 -7.64 11.22
C ALA A 26 -13.19 -9.14 11.55
N GLY A 27 -11.98 -9.70 11.61
CA GLY A 27 -11.74 -11.09 11.99
C GLY A 27 -11.90 -12.10 10.86
N ALA A 28 -11.83 -11.67 9.60
CA ALA A 28 -12.03 -12.56 8.46
C ALA A 28 -10.81 -13.40 8.04
N GLY A 29 -9.80 -13.46 8.91
CA GLY A 29 -8.58 -14.25 8.73
C GLY A 29 -7.37 -13.40 8.36
N LEU A 30 -6.40 -14.04 7.68
CA LEU A 30 -5.13 -13.42 7.32
C LEU A 30 -5.25 -12.54 6.07
N GLY A 31 -4.59 -11.39 6.09
CA GLY A 31 -4.48 -10.50 4.93
C GLY A 31 -3.11 -9.82 4.87
N ILE A 32 -2.77 -9.30 3.69
CA ILE A 32 -1.55 -8.52 3.50
C ILE A 32 -1.86 -7.07 3.89
N VAL A 33 -1.15 -6.57 4.91
CA VAL A 33 -1.30 -5.22 5.43
C VAL A 33 0.07 -4.51 5.39
N GLU A 34 0.07 -3.22 5.05
CA GLU A 34 1.28 -2.41 5.05
C GLU A 34 1.82 -2.27 6.49
N LYS A 35 3.15 -2.38 6.65
CA LYS A 35 3.78 -2.49 7.99
C LYS A 35 3.52 -1.27 8.87
N ARG A 36 3.54 -0.04 8.34
CA ARG A 36 3.26 1.16 9.14
C ARG A 36 1.79 1.18 9.58
N THR A 37 0.84 0.85 8.71
CA THR A 37 -0.57 0.70 9.08
C THR A 37 -0.77 -0.38 10.15
N ALA A 38 -0.14 -1.54 10.00
CA ALA A 38 -0.22 -2.61 10.99
C ALA A 38 0.34 -2.19 12.35
N LYS A 39 1.47 -1.46 12.40
CA LYS A 39 2.07 -0.93 13.64
C LYS A 39 1.17 0.06 14.38
N LEU A 40 0.31 0.79 13.65
CA LEU A 40 -0.65 1.72 14.24
C LEU A 40 -1.94 1.03 14.72
N THR A 41 -2.07 -0.28 14.52
CA THR A 41 -3.30 -1.02 14.80
C THR A 41 -3.06 -2.11 15.85
N PRO A 42 -3.33 -1.84 17.14
CA PRO A 42 -2.96 -2.73 18.24
C PRO A 42 -3.59 -4.14 18.20
N THR A 43 -4.69 -4.30 17.46
CA THR A 43 -5.42 -5.57 17.33
C THR A 43 -4.83 -6.49 16.26
N LEU A 44 -3.84 -6.04 15.50
CA LEU A 44 -3.18 -6.85 14.48
C LEU A 44 -1.88 -7.45 15.02
N GLU A 45 -1.67 -8.73 14.70
CA GLU A 45 -0.42 -9.43 14.96
C GLU A 45 0.27 -9.77 13.64
N LEU A 46 1.59 -9.57 13.57
CA LEU A 46 2.38 -9.94 12.41
C LEU A 46 2.60 -11.46 12.38
N VAL A 47 1.89 -12.15 11.48
CA VAL A 47 2.03 -13.60 11.31
C VAL A 47 3.21 -13.99 10.40
N LEU A 48 3.43 -13.23 9.33
CA LEU A 48 4.51 -13.49 8.38
C LEU A 48 5.03 -12.18 7.81
N ASP A 49 6.36 -11.99 7.89
CA ASP A 49 7.00 -10.89 7.21
C ASP A 49 7.14 -11.20 5.71
N MET A 50 6.64 -10.29 4.88
CA MET A 50 6.68 -10.39 3.42
C MET A 50 7.72 -9.43 2.85
N PRO A 51 8.42 -9.79 1.76
CA PRO A 51 9.34 -8.87 1.10
C PRO A 51 8.61 -7.56 0.75
N GLY A 52 9.28 -6.45 1.05
CA GLY A 52 8.72 -5.12 0.82
C GLY A 52 8.37 -4.92 -0.66
N LEU A 53 7.19 -4.38 -0.93
CA LEU A 53 6.84 -3.96 -2.27
C LEU A 53 7.61 -2.67 -2.57
N THR A 54 8.75 -2.79 -3.25
CA THR A 54 9.45 -1.62 -3.79
C THR A 54 8.70 -1.17 -5.04
N ARG A 55 8.06 -0.01 -4.96
CA ARG A 55 7.39 0.59 -6.10
C ARG A 55 7.83 2.02 -6.24
N GLU A 56 8.28 2.37 -7.44
CA GLU A 56 8.66 3.74 -7.76
C GLU A 56 7.41 4.62 -7.72
N VAL A 57 7.49 5.70 -6.95
CA VAL A 57 6.46 6.73 -6.90
C VAL A 57 6.97 7.95 -7.66
N TRP A 58 6.21 8.39 -8.65
CA TRP A 58 6.60 9.46 -9.56
C TRP A 58 5.79 10.73 -9.28
N LEU A 59 6.49 11.84 -9.07
CA LEU A 59 5.87 13.16 -9.04
C LEU A 59 5.72 13.70 -10.46
N CYS A 60 4.51 13.62 -11.01
CA CYS A 60 4.22 14.01 -12.39
C CYS A 60 3.39 15.31 -12.44
N ALA A 61 3.76 16.21 -13.36
CA ALA A 61 2.99 17.40 -13.67
C ALA A 61 2.90 17.60 -15.19
N HIS A 62 1.72 18.02 -15.67
CA HIS A 62 1.50 18.36 -17.08
C HIS A 62 2.45 19.48 -17.52
N ARG A 63 2.95 19.42 -18.76
CA ARG A 63 3.97 20.37 -19.27
C ARG A 63 3.56 21.83 -19.08
N SER A 64 2.31 22.18 -19.38
CA SER A 64 1.81 23.57 -19.26
C SER A 64 1.81 24.11 -17.83
N LEU A 65 1.88 23.25 -16.82
CA LEU A 65 1.86 23.62 -15.41
C LEU A 65 3.26 23.83 -14.82
N ARG A 66 4.32 23.47 -15.55
CA ARG A 66 5.70 23.50 -15.04
C ARG A 66 6.20 24.92 -14.79
N GLU A 67 5.72 25.89 -15.59
CA GLU A 67 6.08 27.32 -15.45
C GLU A 67 5.21 28.07 -14.43
N SER A 68 4.16 27.42 -13.89
CA SER A 68 3.33 28.06 -12.86
C SER A 68 4.11 28.15 -11.54
N ALA A 69 4.32 29.38 -11.06
CA ALA A 69 5.01 29.63 -9.79
C ALA A 69 4.39 28.87 -8.60
N ARG A 70 3.04 28.76 -8.58
CA ARG A 70 2.32 28.00 -7.54
C ARG A 70 2.64 26.50 -7.59
N ILE A 71 2.65 25.92 -8.79
CA ILE A 71 2.93 24.48 -8.97
C ILE A 71 4.40 24.19 -8.67
N LYS A 72 5.31 25.07 -9.10
CA LYS A 72 6.73 24.98 -8.74
C LYS A 72 6.93 24.96 -7.23
N ALA A 73 6.30 25.89 -6.50
CA ALA A 73 6.43 25.95 -5.04
C ALA A 73 5.95 24.65 -4.36
N VAL A 74 4.80 24.10 -4.78
CA VAL A 74 4.30 22.82 -4.22
C VAL A 74 5.22 21.66 -4.59
N ARG A 75 5.71 21.59 -5.84
CA ARG A 75 6.62 20.54 -6.28
C ARG A 75 7.92 20.58 -5.46
N ASP A 76 8.52 21.75 -5.32
CA ASP A 76 9.78 21.94 -4.62
C ASP A 76 9.61 21.54 -3.13
N PHE A 77 8.50 21.97 -2.50
CA PHE A 77 8.14 21.50 -1.15
C PHE A 77 7.97 19.97 -1.05
N LEU A 78 7.26 19.35 -2.01
CA LEU A 78 7.05 17.90 -1.99
C LEU A 78 8.35 17.11 -2.17
N VAL A 79 9.29 17.62 -2.98
CA VAL A 79 10.62 17.02 -3.15
C VAL A 79 11.42 17.09 -1.85
N GLU A 80 11.37 18.21 -1.15
CA GLU A 80 12.05 18.38 0.15
C GLU A 80 11.41 17.55 1.27
N ALA A 81 10.08 17.43 1.27
CA ALA A 81 9.33 16.70 2.29
C ALA A 81 9.25 15.18 2.04
N TRP A 82 9.64 14.70 0.86
CA TRP A 82 9.53 13.28 0.52
C TRP A 82 10.49 12.45 1.37
N PRO A 83 9.99 11.45 2.12
CA PRO A 83 10.88 10.58 2.90
C PRO A 83 11.76 9.77 1.96
N HIS A 84 13.08 9.92 2.11
CA HIS A 84 14.09 9.10 1.42
C HIS A 84 14.02 7.63 1.85
#